data_AF-A0A0J7MLX4-F1
#
_entry.id   AF-A0A0J7MLX4-F1
#
_cell.length_a   1.000
_cell.length_b   1.000
_cell.length_c   1.000
_cell.angle_alpha   90.00
_cell.angle_beta   90.00
_cell.angle_gamma   90.00
#
_symmetry.space_group_name_H-M   'P 1'
#
loop_
_entity.id
_entity.type
_entity.pdbx_description
1 polymer ?
#
loop_
_entity_poly.entity_id
_entity_poly.type
_entity_poly.pdbx_seq_one_letter_code
_entity_poly.pdbx_strand_id
1 'polypeptide(L)'
;MAKLAISNPLSIAERPEQPFRSALPFLAGLADIHLLRDWLSCTSTEPTPGDVSMALVQATYMGSKETVELILALRGRYSWESEPEIGKALIVAASHTHCEILGLLIRSAPDGYIWPPSLLVRMSELGLKEPILELHRQGCSFNVATTSSRVAPLTQA
;
A
#
# COMPACT_ATOMS: atom_id res chain seq x y z
N MET A 1 16.69 7.31 34.14
CA MET A 1 17.09 6.15 33.32
C MET A 1 16.11 6.02 32.16
N ALA A 2 16.42 6.63 31.02
CA ALA A 2 15.53 6.67 29.86
C ALA A 2 15.52 5.29 29.17
N LYS A 3 14.33 4.70 29.04
CA LYS A 3 14.11 3.42 28.35
C LYS A 3 14.14 3.72 26.85
N LEU A 4 15.31 3.54 26.23
CA LEU A 4 15.47 3.56 24.78
C LEU A 4 14.64 2.41 24.20
N ALA A 5 13.45 2.71 23.69
CA ALA A 5 12.69 1.80 22.88
C ALA A 5 13.42 1.65 21.54
N ILE A 6 14.31 0.66 21.48
CA ILE A 6 14.94 0.22 20.23
C ILE A 6 13.80 -0.25 19.34
N SER A 7 13.47 0.54 18.31
CA SER A 7 12.57 0.13 17.24
C SER A 7 13.10 -1.17 16.68
N ASN A 8 12.34 -2.25 16.85
CA ASN A 8 12.70 -3.56 16.36
C ASN A 8 12.66 -3.52 14.82
N PRO A 9 13.78 -3.73 14.10
CA PRO A 9 13.85 -3.59 12.64
C PRO A 9 13.22 -4.77 11.89
N LEU A 10 12.64 -5.75 12.60
CA LEU A 10 11.89 -6.87 12.03
C LEU A 10 10.46 -6.43 11.71
N SER A 11 10.35 -5.42 10.85
CA SER A 11 9.12 -4.94 10.22
C SER A 11 8.41 -6.11 9.57
N ILE A 12 7.42 -6.69 10.27
CA ILE A 12 6.17 -7.39 9.88
C ILE A 12 6.19 -8.36 8.67
N ALA A 13 6.97 -8.12 7.63
CA ALA A 13 7.22 -8.96 6.47
C ALA A 13 7.93 -10.31 6.78
N GLU A 14 8.63 -10.44 7.90
CA GLU A 14 9.42 -11.64 8.25
C GLU A 14 8.77 -12.55 9.32
N ARG A 15 7.46 -12.50 9.56
CA ARG A 15 6.81 -13.50 10.44
C ARG A 15 6.32 -14.71 9.62
N PRO A 16 6.98 -15.89 9.70
CA PRO A 16 6.54 -17.12 9.04
C PRO A 16 5.29 -17.77 9.65
N GLU A 17 4.68 -17.15 10.67
CA GLU A 17 3.55 -17.68 11.44
C GLU A 17 2.19 -17.18 10.93
N GLN A 18 2.14 -16.32 9.90
CA GLN A 18 0.91 -16.14 9.16
C GLN A 18 0.87 -17.24 8.10
N PRO A 19 0.04 -18.29 8.24
CA PRO A 19 -0.15 -19.24 7.17
C PRO A 19 -0.71 -18.45 5.99
N PHE A 20 0.13 -18.21 4.98
CA PHE A 20 -0.35 -17.73 3.69
C PHE A 20 -1.38 -18.77 3.24
N ARG A 21 -2.65 -18.36 3.19
CA ARG A 21 -3.73 -19.29 2.81
C ARG A 21 -3.66 -19.63 1.33
N SER A 22 -2.95 -18.81 0.57
CA SER A 22 -2.56 -19.04 -0.82
C SER A 22 -1.13 -18.57 -1.09
N ALA A 23 -0.54 -19.01 -2.19
CA ALA A 23 0.82 -18.58 -2.59
C ALA A 23 0.87 -17.13 -3.11
N LEU A 24 -0.30 -16.45 -3.23
CA LEU A 24 -0.42 -15.15 -3.86
C LEU A 24 0.54 -14.08 -3.28
N PRO A 25 0.67 -13.91 -1.95
CA PRO A 25 1.54 -12.87 -1.40
C PRO A 25 3.02 -13.12 -1.70
N PHE A 26 3.43 -14.38 -1.66
CA PHE A 26 4.80 -14.78 -1.97
C PHE A 26 5.13 -14.53 -3.45
N LEU A 27 4.25 -14.95 -4.36
CA LEU A 27 4.44 -14.75 -5.80
C LEU A 27 4.44 -13.27 -6.19
N ALA A 28 3.61 -12.45 -5.54
CA ALA A 28 3.62 -11.00 -5.71
C ALA A 28 4.97 -10.38 -5.30
N GLY A 29 5.61 -10.92 -4.26
CA GLY A 29 6.95 -10.51 -3.81
C GLY A 29 8.09 -10.93 -4.75
N LEU A 30 7.85 -11.85 -5.69
CA LEU A 30 8.82 -12.19 -6.73
C LEU A 30 8.82 -11.18 -7.89
N ALA A 31 7.78 -10.34 -7.99
CA ALA A 31 7.56 -9.42 -9.11
C ALA A 31 7.59 -10.07 -10.50
N ASP A 32 7.35 -11.40 -10.58
CA ASP A 32 7.23 -12.13 -11.83
C ASP A 32 5.76 -12.25 -12.23
N ILE A 33 5.35 -11.37 -13.14
CA ILE A 33 3.97 -11.31 -13.63
C ILE A 33 3.55 -12.56 -14.41
N HIS A 34 4.49 -13.23 -15.09
CA HIS A 34 4.19 -14.43 -15.87
C HIS A 34 3.93 -15.60 -14.93
N LEU A 35 4.81 -15.82 -13.96
CA LEU A 35 4.63 -16.84 -12.93
C LEU A 35 3.35 -16.60 -12.12
N LEU A 36 3.05 -15.35 -11.78
CA LEU A 36 1.82 -15.00 -11.08
C LEU A 36 0.56 -15.31 -11.90
N ARG A 37 0.55 -14.99 -13.20
CA ARG A 37 -0.56 -15.30 -14.11
C ARG A 37 -0.73 -16.80 -14.33
N ASP A 38 0.36 -17.52 -14.51
CA ASP A 38 0.35 -18.98 -14.66
C ASP A 38 -0.21 -19.64 -13.41
N TRP A 39 0.23 -19.18 -12.22
CA TRP A 39 -0.31 -19.65 -10.96
C TRP A 39 -1.80 -19.34 -10.81
N LEU A 40 -2.25 -18.11 -11.13
CA LEU A 40 -3.67 -17.74 -11.09
C LEU A 40 -4.53 -18.57 -12.06
N SER A 41 -3.96 -19.03 -13.17
CA SER A 41 -4.66 -19.85 -14.16
C SER A 41 -4.78 -21.31 -13.74
N CYS A 42 -3.87 -21.80 -12.90
CA CYS A 42 -3.76 -23.20 -12.50
C CYS A 42 -4.12 -23.47 -11.03
N THR A 43 -4.30 -22.44 -10.21
CA THR A 43 -4.56 -22.61 -8.77
C THR A 43 -5.96 -23.15 -8.52
N SER A 44 -6.05 -24.19 -7.69
CA SER A 44 -7.32 -24.67 -7.13
C SER A 44 -7.72 -23.89 -5.87
N THR A 45 -6.80 -23.11 -5.31
CA THR A 45 -7.02 -22.34 -4.07
C THR A 45 -7.29 -20.90 -4.45
N GLU A 46 -8.53 -20.45 -4.20
CA GLU A 46 -8.86 -19.03 -4.35
C GLU A 46 -8.16 -18.21 -3.28
N PRO A 47 -7.51 -17.09 -3.63
CA PRO A 47 -6.87 -16.24 -2.66
C PRO A 47 -7.94 -15.59 -1.77
N THR A 48 -7.64 -15.51 -0.47
CA THR A 48 -8.52 -14.81 0.46
C THR A 48 -8.33 -13.29 0.33
N PRO A 49 -9.29 -12.46 0.78
CA PRO A 49 -9.11 -11.00 0.80
C PRO A 49 -7.85 -10.56 1.56
N GLY A 50 -7.46 -11.30 2.59
CA GLY A 50 -6.21 -11.09 3.33
C GLY A 50 -4.96 -11.39 2.51
N ASP A 51 -4.97 -12.46 1.70
CA ASP A 51 -3.86 -12.78 0.79
C ASP A 51 -3.73 -11.71 -0.30
N VAL A 52 -4.84 -11.28 -0.92
CA VAL A 52 -4.83 -10.21 -1.94
C VAL A 52 -4.26 -8.91 -1.37
N SER A 53 -4.66 -8.59 -0.14
CA SER A 53 -4.18 -7.41 0.58
C SER A 53 -2.68 -7.45 0.86
N MET A 54 -2.17 -8.59 1.35
CA MET A 54 -0.75 -8.77 1.59
C MET A 54 0.06 -8.77 0.28
N ALA A 55 -0.47 -9.43 -0.75
CA ALA A 55 0.13 -9.45 -2.08
C ALA A 55 0.28 -8.03 -2.65
N LEU A 56 -0.72 -7.17 -2.44
CA LEU A 56 -0.66 -5.77 -2.88
C LEU A 56 0.51 -5.03 -2.23
N VAL A 57 0.72 -5.23 -0.92
CA VAL A 57 1.86 -4.65 -0.19
C VAL A 57 3.19 -5.16 -0.75
N GLN A 58 3.31 -6.47 -0.99
CA GLN A 58 4.54 -7.08 -1.52
C GLN A 58 4.87 -6.60 -2.93
N ALA A 59 3.90 -6.62 -3.85
CA ALA A 59 4.09 -6.11 -5.21
C ALA A 59 4.45 -4.62 -5.23
N THR A 60 3.85 -3.83 -4.34
CA THR A 60 4.15 -2.41 -4.18
C THR A 60 5.55 -2.19 -3.64
N TYR A 61 5.99 -3.00 -2.66
CA TYR A 61 7.36 -2.95 -2.13
C TYR A 61 8.40 -3.26 -3.21
N MET A 62 8.11 -4.20 -4.09
CA MET A 62 8.97 -4.54 -5.22
C MET A 62 8.92 -3.52 -6.36
N GLY A 63 8.03 -2.53 -6.31
CA GLY A 63 7.89 -1.54 -7.38
C GLY A 63 7.34 -2.10 -8.69
N SER A 64 6.69 -3.27 -8.67
CA SER A 64 6.17 -3.92 -9.88
C SER A 64 4.76 -3.45 -10.20
N LYS A 65 4.65 -2.44 -11.06
CA LYS A 65 3.37 -1.83 -11.45
C LYS A 65 2.41 -2.85 -12.07
N GLU A 66 2.88 -3.69 -12.98
CA GLU A 66 2.07 -4.70 -13.67
C GLU A 66 1.49 -5.72 -12.67
N THR A 67 2.28 -6.08 -11.66
CA THR A 67 1.85 -6.97 -10.58
C THR A 67 0.82 -6.28 -9.69
N VAL A 68 1.02 -5.00 -9.36
CA VAL A 68 0.03 -4.20 -8.62
C VAL A 68 -1.29 -4.10 -9.39
N GLU A 69 -1.25 -3.80 -10.69
CA GLU A 69 -2.45 -3.72 -11.53
C GLU A 69 -3.22 -5.04 -11.55
N LEU A 70 -2.51 -6.17 -11.69
CA LEU A 70 -3.13 -7.49 -11.64
C LEU A 70 -3.78 -7.77 -10.28
N ILE A 71 -3.11 -7.42 -9.18
CA ILE A 71 -3.65 -7.64 -7.84
C ILE A 71 -4.85 -6.72 -7.56
N LEU A 72 -4.83 -5.47 -8.03
CA LEU A 72 -5.99 -4.58 -7.94
C LEU A 72 -7.19 -5.10 -8.75
N ALA A 73 -6.94 -5.71 -9.91
CA ALA A 73 -7.99 -6.37 -10.69
C ALA A 73 -8.58 -7.60 -9.96
N LEU A 74 -7.75 -8.36 -9.24
CA LEU A 74 -8.25 -9.43 -8.35
C LEU A 74 -9.04 -8.85 -7.19
N ARG A 75 -8.59 -7.74 -6.62
CA ARG A 75 -9.24 -7.05 -5.50
C ARG A 75 -10.66 -6.61 -5.82
N GLY A 76 -10.95 -6.19 -7.06
CA GLY A 76 -12.32 -5.89 -7.51
C GLY A 76 -13.31 -7.05 -7.41
N ARG A 77 -12.83 -8.29 -7.20
CA ARG A 77 -13.65 -9.49 -6.95
C ARG A 77 -14.00 -9.70 -5.48
N TYR A 78 -13.39 -8.95 -4.56
CA TYR A 78 -13.57 -9.09 -3.11
C TYR A 78 -14.12 -7.78 -2.52
N SER A 79 -15.10 -7.87 -1.62
CA SER A 79 -15.73 -6.68 -1.00
C SER A 79 -14.74 -5.90 -0.12
N TRP A 80 -14.80 -4.56 -0.19
CA TRP A 80 -13.95 -3.54 0.47
C TRP A 80 -14.05 -3.49 2.01
N GLU A 81 -14.56 -4.53 2.67
CA GLU A 81 -15.05 -4.42 4.05
C GLU A 81 -13.96 -4.43 5.13
N SER A 82 -12.69 -4.61 4.78
CA SER A 82 -11.58 -4.57 5.75
C SER A 82 -10.32 -4.01 5.10
N GLU A 83 -10.12 -2.70 5.22
CA GLU A 83 -9.13 -1.91 4.46
C GLU A 83 -7.89 -1.40 5.26
N PRO A 84 -7.30 -2.11 6.24
CA PRO A 84 -6.05 -1.63 6.83
C PRO A 84 -4.84 -1.75 5.88
N GLU A 85 -4.90 -2.62 4.87
CA GLU A 85 -3.73 -2.99 4.05
C GLU A 85 -3.53 -2.09 2.81
N ILE A 86 -4.57 -1.46 2.24
CA ILE A 86 -4.35 -0.42 1.21
C ILE A 86 -3.56 0.76 1.78
N GLY A 87 -3.81 1.09 3.05
CA GLY A 87 -3.07 2.14 3.75
C GLY A 87 -1.59 1.79 3.84
N LYS A 88 -1.26 0.52 4.12
CA LYS A 88 0.14 0.06 4.11
C LYS A 88 0.74 0.11 2.71
N ALA A 89 0.04 -0.35 1.68
CA ALA A 89 0.52 -0.26 0.30
C ALA A 89 0.80 1.20 -0.12
N LEU A 90 -0.10 2.14 0.21
CA LEU A 90 0.10 3.58 -0.03
C LEU A 90 1.35 4.11 0.66
N ILE A 91 1.56 3.77 1.94
CA ILE A 91 2.75 4.19 2.70
C ILE A 91 4.03 3.58 2.12
N VAL A 92 3.99 2.31 1.69
CA VAL A 92 5.14 1.66 1.03
C VAL A 92 5.45 2.33 -0.30
N ALA A 93 4.46 2.57 -1.15
CA ALA A 93 4.65 3.25 -2.44
C ALA A 93 5.25 4.65 -2.26
N ALA A 94 4.74 5.41 -1.29
CA ALA A 94 5.27 6.73 -0.96
C ALA A 94 6.72 6.64 -0.44
N SER A 95 7.00 5.73 0.48
CA SER A 95 8.33 5.60 1.09
C SER A 95 9.42 5.15 0.10
N HIS A 96 9.05 4.39 -0.92
CA HIS A 96 9.96 3.96 -1.99
C HIS A 96 9.88 4.86 -3.24
N THR A 97 9.16 5.99 -3.15
CA THR A 97 9.01 6.96 -4.24
C THR A 97 8.46 6.37 -5.55
N HIS A 98 7.65 5.32 -5.46
CA HIS A 98 6.99 4.70 -6.60
C HIS A 98 5.78 5.52 -7.04
N CYS A 99 6.01 6.72 -7.60
CA CYS A 99 4.98 7.71 -7.94
C CYS A 99 3.85 7.13 -8.80
N GLU A 100 4.17 6.30 -9.79
CA GLU A 100 3.16 5.69 -10.66
C GLU A 100 2.25 4.72 -9.91
N ILE A 101 2.84 3.87 -9.06
CA ILE A 101 2.12 2.91 -8.24
C ILE A 101 1.30 3.65 -7.18
N LEU A 102 1.85 4.68 -6.56
CA LEU A 102 1.14 5.51 -5.60
C LEU A 102 -0.08 6.18 -6.25
N GLY A 103 0.08 6.76 -7.44
CA GLY A 103 -1.03 7.33 -8.20
C GLY A 103 -2.08 6.29 -8.59
N LEU A 104 -1.65 5.09 -8.97
CA LEU A 104 -2.56 3.97 -9.25
C LEU A 104 -3.37 3.58 -8.01
N LEU A 105 -2.72 3.41 -6.86
CA LEU A 105 -3.37 3.09 -5.58
C LEU A 105 -4.35 4.18 -5.14
N ILE A 106 -4.01 5.46 -5.34
CA ILE A 106 -4.90 6.58 -5.04
C ILE A 106 -6.16 6.54 -5.91
N ARG A 107 -6.01 6.26 -7.22
CA ARG A 107 -7.16 6.14 -8.15
C ARG A 107 -8.02 4.91 -7.88
N SER A 108 -7.43 3.86 -7.34
CA SER A 108 -8.13 2.62 -7.00
C SER A 108 -8.66 2.62 -5.57
N ALA A 109 -8.48 3.67 -4.78
CA ALA A 109 -9.07 3.76 -3.46
C ALA A 109 -10.60 3.88 -3.56
N PRO A 110 -11.36 3.26 -2.64
CA PRO A 110 -12.82 3.33 -2.66
C PRO A 110 -13.31 4.74 -2.28
N ASP A 111 -14.52 5.08 -2.71
CA ASP A 111 -15.18 6.31 -2.31
C ASP A 111 -15.32 6.36 -0.77
N GLY A 112 -14.96 7.49 -0.17
CA GLY A 112 -14.98 7.65 1.29
C GLY A 112 -13.81 6.98 2.02
N TYR A 113 -12.77 6.53 1.30
CA TYR A 113 -11.55 6.02 1.92
C TYR A 113 -10.96 7.02 2.92
N ILE A 114 -10.66 6.53 4.13
CA ILE A 114 -10.03 7.32 5.18
C ILE A 114 -8.52 7.28 4.95
N TRP A 115 -8.00 8.36 4.39
CA TRP A 115 -6.57 8.47 4.08
C TRP A 115 -5.71 8.48 5.35
N PRO A 116 -4.64 7.67 5.41
CA PRO A 116 -3.75 7.67 6.56
C PRO A 116 -3.04 9.03 6.68
N PRO A 117 -3.10 9.74 7.83
CA PRO A 117 -2.49 11.06 7.97
C PRO A 117 -0.98 11.08 7.70
N SER A 118 -0.30 9.96 7.97
CA SER A 118 1.12 9.76 7.70
C SER A 118 1.47 9.77 6.20
N LEU A 119 0.51 9.49 5.31
CA LEU A 119 0.72 9.47 3.87
C LEU A 119 0.99 10.88 3.34
N LEU A 120 0.17 11.86 3.73
CA LEU A 120 0.35 13.26 3.34
C LEU A 120 1.68 13.82 3.83
N VAL A 121 2.01 13.55 5.10
CA VAL A 121 3.30 13.95 5.69
C VAL A 121 4.44 13.36 4.87
N ARG A 122 4.42 12.04 4.61
CA ARG A 122 5.47 11.37 3.86
C ARG A 122 5.60 11.88 2.42
N MET A 123 4.49 12.11 1.73
CA MET A 123 4.48 12.66 0.36
C MET A 123 5.04 14.08 0.32
N SER A 124 4.77 14.88 1.35
CA SER A 124 5.30 16.24 1.46
C SER A 124 6.79 16.26 1.77
N GLU A 125 7.24 15.42 2.73
CA GLU A 125 8.67 15.23 3.06
C GLU A 125 9.50 14.82 1.85
N LEU A 126 8.93 13.98 0.98
CA LEU A 126 9.60 13.44 -0.21
C LEU A 126 9.36 14.29 -1.48
N GLY A 127 8.60 15.40 -1.38
CA GLY A 127 8.34 16.29 -2.51
C GLY A 127 7.52 15.65 -3.64
N LEU A 128 6.64 14.69 -3.34
CA LEU A 128 5.86 13.94 -4.32
C LEU A 128 4.66 14.77 -4.83
N LYS A 129 4.94 15.75 -5.71
CA LYS A 129 3.93 16.71 -6.22
C LYS A 129 2.79 16.04 -6.98
N GLU A 130 3.09 15.15 -7.92
CA GLU A 130 2.07 14.51 -8.77
C GLU A 130 1.05 13.68 -7.97
N PRO A 131 1.47 12.79 -7.04
CA PRO A 131 0.51 12.04 -6.24
C PRO A 131 -0.29 12.91 -5.26
N ILE A 132 0.25 14.05 -4.78
CA ILE A 132 -0.50 15.01 -3.95
C ILE A 132 -1.64 15.65 -4.76
N LEU A 133 -1.37 16.02 -6.01
CA LEU A 133 -2.40 16.55 -6.91
C LEU A 133 -3.49 15.52 -7.20
N GLU A 134 -3.11 14.25 -7.38
CA GLU A 134 -4.06 13.17 -7.60
C GLU A 134 -4.94 12.92 -6.36
N LEU A 135 -4.34 12.97 -5.17
CA LEU A 135 -5.07 12.86 -3.92
C LEU A 135 -6.08 14.02 -3.72
N HIS A 136 -5.72 15.22 -4.16
CA HIS A 136 -6.64 16.37 -4.17
C HIS A 136 -7.81 16.18 -5.13
N ARG A 137 -7.57 15.59 -6.32
CA ARG A 137 -8.64 15.25 -7.28
C ARG A 137 -9.65 14.26 -6.72
N GLN A 138 -9.21 13.34 -5.87
CA GLN A 138 -10.06 12.40 -5.15
C GLN A 138 -10.84 13.02 -3.97
N GLY A 139 -10.79 14.35 -3.79
CA GLY A 139 -11.58 15.04 -2.77
C GLY A 139 -11.02 14.90 -1.34
N CYS A 140 -9.75 14.51 -1.19
CA CYS A 140 -9.12 14.37 0.12
C CYS A 140 -9.00 15.74 0.81
N SER A 141 -9.65 15.90 1.96
CA SER A 141 -9.56 17.12 2.77
C SER A 141 -8.26 17.11 3.58
N PHE A 142 -7.28 17.94 3.20
CA PHE A 142 -5.96 18.04 3.85
C PHE A 142 -5.98 18.54 5.31
N ASN A 143 -7.16 18.80 5.89
CA ASN A 143 -7.31 19.40 7.22
C ASN A 143 -7.22 18.40 8.38
N VAL A 144 -6.74 17.18 8.17
CA VAL A 144 -6.42 16.29 9.29
C VAL A 144 -5.10 16.75 9.91
N ALA A 145 -5.20 17.79 10.74
CA ALA A 145 -4.14 18.22 11.63
C ALA A 145 -3.66 17.00 12.42
N THR A 146 -2.47 16.51 12.10
CA THR A 146 -1.79 15.52 12.92
C THR A 146 -1.48 16.20 14.25
N THR A 147 -2.19 15.80 15.30
CA THR A 147 -2.08 16.32 16.67
C THR A 147 -0.72 16.05 17.35
N SER A 148 0.35 15.85 16.59
CA SER A 148 1.70 15.63 17.12
C SER A 148 2.83 16.25 16.28
N SER A 149 2.55 16.88 15.13
CA SER A 149 3.57 17.61 14.37
C SER A 149 3.08 19.01 14.06
N ARG A 150 3.77 19.99 14.62
CA ARG A 150 3.54 21.43 14.44
C ARG A 150 3.94 21.92 13.04
N VAL A 151 3.82 21.06 12.03
CA VAL A 151 4.18 21.35 10.64
C VAL A 151 3.00 21.00 9.77
N ALA A 152 2.23 22.03 9.41
CA ALA A 152 1.31 21.93 8.30
C ALA A 152 2.14 21.63 7.03
N PRO A 153 1.78 20.63 6.21
CA PRO A 153 2.54 20.26 5.01
C PRO A 153 2.56 21.34 3.90
N LEU A 154 2.04 22.55 4.16
CA LEU A 154 1.87 23.64 3.18
C LEU A 154 2.94 24.74 3.23
N THR A 155 4.01 24.61 4.04
CA THR A 155 5.07 25.64 4.09
C THR A 155 6.27 25.40 3.18
N GLN A 156 6.27 24.36 2.33
CA GLN A 156 7.41 24.05 1.43
C GLN A 156 6.99 23.67 -0.01
N ALA A 157 6.04 24.39 -0.60
CA ALA A 157 5.79 24.34 -2.05
C ALA A 157 6.68 25.32 -2.81
#